data_AF-A0A934L657-F1
#
_entry.id   AF-A0A934L657-F1
#
_cell.length_a   1.000
_cell.length_b   1.000
_cell.length_c   1.000
_cell.angle_alpha   90.00
_cell.angle_beta   90.00
_cell.angle_gamma   90.00
#
_symmetry.space_group_name_H-M   'P 1'
#
loop_
_entity.id
_entity.type
_entity.pdbx_description
1 polymer ?
#
loop_
_entity_poly.entity_id
_entity_poly.type
_entity_poly.pdbx_seq_one_letter_code
_entity_poly.pdbx_strand_id
1 'polypeptide(L)'
;MIKAVLIGFSCFILFLALHVVVFRTIDLKERFRALTIIFFSIIPLYVVTYLLVPADYLVIVPMEPVAPAFTQRSIHFIHGAMNFLSGMMLYVFLFLGYCQFYFIVDRSISVRVMIEMEKAADKKLSFDDIMQVYSFHGILARRLEHMVEGEYLVRDGDYYINTPKGRMEARVFRFLKEFLKLGPGG
;
A
#
# COMPACT_ATOMS: atom_id res chain seq x y z
N MET A 1 18.87 9.13 14.47
CA MET A 1 18.44 8.81 13.09
C MET A 1 18.37 7.31 12.84
N ILE A 2 19.47 6.58 13.04
CA ILE A 2 19.54 5.12 12.77
C ILE A 2 18.50 4.31 13.57
N LYS A 3 18.27 4.62 14.86
CA LYS A 3 17.26 3.89 15.67
C LYS A 3 15.86 3.91 15.02
N ALA A 4 15.42 5.07 14.56
CA ALA A 4 14.06 5.23 14.02
C ALA A 4 13.92 4.48 12.69
N VAL A 5 14.95 4.54 11.86
CA VAL A 5 15.04 3.82 10.58
C VAL A 5 14.97 2.31 10.83
N LEU A 6 15.74 1.79 11.78
CA LEU A 6 15.73 0.35 12.12
C LEU A 6 14.37 -0.10 12.66
N ILE A 7 13.75 0.69 13.54
CA ILE A 7 12.42 0.36 14.08
C ILE A 7 11.38 0.41 12.96
N GLY A 8 11.38 1.46 12.11
CA GLY A 8 10.46 1.59 10.99
C GLY A 8 10.58 0.46 9.97
N PHE A 9 11.82 0.07 9.65
CA PHE A 9 12.10 -1.08 8.79
C PHE A 9 11.65 -2.39 9.44
N SER A 10 11.90 -2.59 10.73
CA SER A 10 11.45 -3.78 11.47
C SER A 10 9.93 -3.88 11.51
N CYS A 11 9.22 -2.76 11.70
CA CYS A 11 7.77 -2.69 11.58
C CYS A 11 7.29 -3.09 10.18
N PHE A 12 8.00 -2.69 9.12
CA PHE A 12 7.69 -3.12 7.76
C PHE A 12 7.88 -4.63 7.55
N ILE A 13 8.97 -5.21 8.07
CA ILE A 13 9.19 -6.67 8.00
C ILE A 13 8.09 -7.41 8.79
N LEU A 14 7.71 -6.91 9.96
CA LEU A 14 6.61 -7.48 10.74
C LEU A 14 5.28 -7.39 9.99
N PHE A 15 5.02 -6.25 9.34
CA PHE A 15 3.86 -6.07 8.45
C PHE A 15 3.84 -7.14 7.36
N LEU A 16 4.96 -7.37 6.66
CA LEU A 16 5.05 -8.39 5.61
C LEU A 16 4.79 -9.78 6.16
N ALA A 17 5.37 -10.12 7.32
CA ALA A 17 5.16 -11.41 7.96
C ALA A 17 3.69 -11.63 8.34
N LEU A 18 3.06 -10.66 8.99
CA LEU A 18 1.64 -10.71 9.37
C LEU A 18 0.73 -10.80 8.15
N HIS A 19 0.99 -9.99 7.12
CA HIS A 19 0.28 -10.07 5.84
C HIS A 19 0.32 -11.49 5.28
N VAL A 20 1.51 -12.10 5.15
CA VAL A 20 1.66 -13.45 4.59
C VAL A 20 0.92 -14.49 5.44
N VAL A 21 1.02 -14.41 6.77
CA VAL A 21 0.34 -15.34 7.68
C VAL A 21 -1.18 -15.21 7.54
N VAL A 22 -1.71 -13.99 7.61
CA VAL A 22 -3.16 -13.74 7.52
C VAL A 22 -3.71 -14.20 6.17
N PHE A 23 -3.03 -13.88 5.07
CA PHE A 23 -3.52 -14.22 3.73
C PHE A 23 -3.40 -15.70 3.38
N ARG A 24 -2.53 -16.45 4.08
CA ARG A 24 -2.45 -17.90 3.95
C ARG A 24 -3.47 -18.65 4.81
N THR A 25 -3.94 -18.03 5.89
CA THR A 25 -4.78 -18.70 6.90
C THR A 25 -6.25 -18.34 6.77
N ILE A 26 -6.57 -17.13 6.28
CA ILE A 26 -7.93 -16.61 6.22
C ILE A 26 -8.30 -16.29 4.77
N ASP A 27 -9.45 -16.79 4.34
CA ASP A 27 -10.02 -16.37 3.05
C ASP A 27 -10.66 -14.97 3.21
N LEU A 28 -10.02 -13.99 2.60
CA LEU A 28 -10.37 -12.58 2.74
C LEU A 28 -11.11 -12.08 1.50
N LYS A 29 -12.37 -11.71 1.70
CA LYS A 29 -13.19 -11.03 0.68
C LYS A 29 -12.60 -9.66 0.30
N GLU A 30 -12.22 -8.86 1.30
CA GLU A 30 -11.65 -7.52 1.11
C GLU A 30 -10.16 -7.48 1.45
N ARG A 31 -9.33 -8.01 0.55
CA ARG A 31 -7.87 -8.12 0.73
C ARG A 31 -7.20 -6.77 1.03
N PHE A 32 -7.57 -5.72 0.31
CA PHE A 32 -6.96 -4.39 0.54
C PHE A 32 -7.35 -3.79 1.90
N ARG A 33 -8.57 -4.01 2.37
CA ARG A 33 -8.98 -3.60 3.71
C ARG A 33 -8.14 -4.31 4.77
N ALA A 34 -7.93 -5.62 4.61
CA ALA A 34 -7.06 -6.39 5.52
C ALA A 34 -5.62 -5.85 5.55
N LEU A 35 -5.01 -5.57 4.38
CA LEU A 35 -3.68 -4.94 4.31
C LEU A 35 -3.64 -3.62 5.09
N THR A 36 -4.67 -2.79 4.92
CA THR A 36 -4.78 -1.49 5.57
C THR A 36 -4.89 -1.64 7.09
N ILE A 37 -5.71 -2.59 7.57
CA ILE A 37 -5.86 -2.88 9.01
C ILE A 37 -4.54 -3.36 9.62
N ILE A 38 -3.83 -4.28 8.97
CA ILE A 38 -2.53 -4.78 9.45
C ILE A 38 -1.50 -3.64 9.49
N PHE A 39 -1.48 -2.79 8.47
CA PHE A 39 -0.57 -1.63 8.44
C PHE A 39 -0.82 -0.68 9.62
N PHE A 40 -2.07 -0.28 9.84
CA PHE A 40 -2.43 0.65 10.92
C PHE A 40 -2.28 0.03 12.31
N SER A 41 -2.46 -1.28 12.48
CA SER A 41 -2.30 -1.95 13.77
C SER A 41 -0.85 -1.99 14.28
N ILE A 42 0.13 -1.84 13.38
CA ILE A 42 1.56 -1.82 13.72
C ILE A 42 2.04 -0.41 14.08
N ILE A 43 1.30 0.65 13.74
CA ILE A 43 1.68 2.03 14.09
C ILE A 43 1.80 2.22 15.62
N PRO A 44 0.85 1.77 16.46
CA PRO A 44 1.02 1.81 17.91
C PRO A 44 2.29 1.10 18.38
N LEU A 45 2.63 -0.05 17.77
CA LEU A 45 3.85 -0.79 18.09
C LEU A 45 5.11 0.02 17.75
N TYR A 46 5.13 0.72 16.61
CA TYR A 46 6.22 1.64 16.26
C TYR A 46 6.38 2.71 17.34
N VAL A 47 5.27 3.36 17.75
CA VAL A 47 5.28 4.42 18.77
C VAL A 47 5.83 3.90 20.09
N VAL A 48 5.30 2.78 20.59
CA VAL A 48 5.73 2.19 21.86
C VAL A 48 7.21 1.78 21.81
N THR A 49 7.64 1.10 20.75
CA THR A 49 9.04 0.65 20.60
C THR A 49 9.99 1.85 20.52
N TYR A 50 9.61 2.91 19.81
CA TYR A 50 10.43 4.12 19.71
C TYR A 50 10.64 4.83 21.05
N LEU A 51 9.60 4.83 21.90
CA LEU A 51 9.63 5.40 23.25
C LEU A 51 10.44 4.54 24.23
N LEU A 52 10.35 3.21 24.12
CA LEU A 52 11.04 2.28 25.01
C LEU A 52 12.53 2.13 24.70
N VAL A 53 12.94 2.21 23.42
CA VAL A 53 14.34 2.05 23.03
C VAL A 53 15.13 3.33 23.35
N PRO A 54 16.08 3.29 24.31
CA PRO A 54 16.87 4.46 24.69
C PRO A 54 17.70 4.98 23.51
N ALA A 55 17.88 6.30 23.42
CA ALA A 55 18.60 6.93 22.31
C ALA A 55 20.12 6.62 22.34
N ASP A 56 20.64 6.28 23.50
CA ASP A 56 22.08 6.27 23.79
C ASP A 56 22.83 5.08 23.17
N TYR A 57 22.13 4.07 22.66
CA TYR A 57 22.76 2.91 22.03
C TYR A 57 23.29 3.17 20.61
N LEU A 58 22.95 4.31 19.96
CA LEU A 58 23.20 4.53 18.53
C LEU A 58 23.54 5.98 18.13
N VAL A 59 24.02 6.82 19.05
CA VAL A 59 24.39 8.22 18.76
C VAL A 59 25.90 8.41 18.90
N ILE A 60 26.56 8.81 17.79
CA ILE A 60 28.02 9.01 17.68
C ILE A 60 28.44 10.46 18.02
N VAL A 61 27.51 11.38 18.31
CA VAL A 61 27.87 12.82 18.45
C VAL A 61 27.84 13.24 19.92
N PRO A 62 28.99 13.53 20.55
CA PRO A 62 29.04 14.24 21.81
C PRO A 62 28.64 15.70 21.55
N MET A 63 27.52 16.15 22.13
CA MET A 63 27.18 17.57 22.16
C MET A 63 27.89 18.21 23.36
N GLU A 64 28.99 18.92 23.10
CA GLU A 64 29.52 19.87 24.08
C GLU A 64 28.50 21.00 24.32
N PRO A 65 28.33 21.48 25.57
CA PRO A 65 27.30 22.45 25.90
C PRO A 65 27.74 23.87 25.54
N VAL A 66 27.34 24.36 24.36
CA VAL A 66 27.66 25.74 23.90
C VAL A 66 26.44 26.69 23.94
N ALA A 67 25.23 26.18 24.23
CA ALA A 67 23.98 26.95 24.13
C ALA A 67 23.20 27.05 25.46
N PRO A 68 22.42 28.14 25.68
CA PRO A 68 21.58 28.27 26.87
C PRO A 68 20.55 27.14 26.98
N ALA A 69 20.22 26.74 28.22
CA ALA A 69 19.40 25.56 28.54
C ALA A 69 18.01 25.52 27.83
N PHE A 70 17.40 26.69 27.60
CA PHE A 70 16.13 26.79 26.87
C PHE A 70 16.28 26.42 25.37
N THR A 71 17.36 26.88 24.75
CA THR A 71 17.69 26.58 23.35
C THR A 71 18.04 25.10 23.20
N GLN A 72 18.76 24.53 24.17
CA GLN A 72 19.15 23.12 24.17
C GLN A 72 17.93 22.18 24.26
N ARG A 73 16.96 22.44 25.15
CA ARG A 73 15.73 21.63 25.26
C ARG A 73 14.91 21.61 23.96
N SER A 74 14.81 22.76 23.31
CA SER A 74 14.10 22.91 22.03
C SER A 74 14.80 22.14 20.90
N ILE A 75 16.13 22.21 20.83
CA ILE A 75 16.95 21.47 19.85
C ILE A 75 16.79 19.95 20.05
N HIS A 76 16.84 19.46 21.29
CA HIS A 76 16.65 18.04 21.59
C HIS A 76 15.24 17.55 21.20
N PHE A 77 14.21 18.36 21.44
CA PHE A 77 12.84 18.03 21.03
C PHE A 77 12.72 17.94 19.50
N ILE A 78 13.21 18.96 18.77
CA ILE A 78 13.16 19.00 17.31
C ILE A 78 13.91 17.80 16.72
N HIS A 79 15.12 17.52 17.20
CA HIS A 79 15.90 16.37 16.73
C HIS A 79 15.20 15.04 17.02
N GLY A 80 14.56 14.90 18.20
CA GLY A 80 13.77 13.74 18.57
C GLY A 80 12.54 13.55 17.67
N ALA A 81 11.84 14.63 17.34
CA ALA A 81 10.68 14.64 16.46
C ALA A 81 11.06 14.31 15.01
N MET A 82 12.13 14.93 14.49
CA MET A 82 12.65 14.62 13.16
C MET A 82 13.06 13.15 13.05
N ASN A 83 13.77 12.63 14.05
CA ASN A 83 14.16 11.23 14.08
C ASN A 83 12.93 10.30 14.07
N PHE A 84 11.95 10.55 14.94
CA PHE A 84 10.69 9.80 14.98
C PHE A 84 9.98 9.82 13.62
N LEU A 85 9.86 11.01 13.02
CA LEU A 85 9.16 11.20 11.76
C LEU A 85 9.89 10.51 10.61
N SER A 86 11.23 10.55 10.55
CA SER A 86 12.00 9.86 9.51
C SER A 86 11.73 8.35 9.49
N GLY A 87 11.71 7.69 10.65
CA GLY A 87 11.40 6.25 10.73
C GLY A 87 9.95 5.93 10.37
N MET A 88 9.00 6.79 10.77
CA MET A 88 7.60 6.64 10.42
C MET A 88 7.37 6.83 8.92
N MET A 89 7.98 7.86 8.32
CA MET A 89 7.92 8.11 6.88
C MET A 89 8.50 6.96 6.08
N LEU A 90 9.63 6.39 6.52
CA LEU A 90 10.19 5.20 5.90
C LEU A 90 9.19 4.04 5.91
N TYR A 91 8.57 3.76 7.06
CA TYR A 91 7.56 2.71 7.18
C TYR A 91 6.36 2.95 6.24
N VAL A 92 5.84 4.18 6.23
CA VAL A 92 4.73 4.59 5.34
C VAL A 92 5.11 4.44 3.87
N PHE A 93 6.29 4.90 3.45
CA PHE A 93 6.72 4.82 2.05
C PHE A 93 6.99 3.39 1.60
N LEU A 94 7.57 2.55 2.46
CA LEU A 94 7.71 1.12 2.17
C LEU A 94 6.34 0.46 1.99
N PHE A 95 5.36 0.80 2.84
CA PHE A 95 3.99 0.32 2.67
C PHE A 95 3.33 0.81 1.38
N LEU A 96 3.48 2.08 1.01
CA LEU A 96 2.92 2.60 -0.25
C LEU A 96 3.57 1.94 -1.47
N GLY A 97 4.89 1.76 -1.47
CA GLY A 97 5.60 1.03 -2.50
C GLY A 97 5.16 -0.44 -2.57
N TYR A 98 4.93 -1.06 -1.42
CA TYR A 98 4.39 -2.41 -1.35
C TYR A 98 2.96 -2.50 -1.91
N CYS A 99 2.08 -1.55 -1.59
CA CYS A 99 0.73 -1.49 -2.15
C CYS A 99 0.76 -1.40 -3.68
N GLN A 100 1.65 -0.59 -4.24
CA GLN A 100 1.84 -0.50 -5.69
C GLN A 100 2.24 -1.87 -6.27
N PHE A 101 3.22 -2.54 -5.67
CA PHE A 101 3.63 -3.88 -6.08
C PHE A 101 2.48 -4.90 -5.98
N TYR A 102 1.78 -4.91 -4.86
CA TYR A 102 0.64 -5.80 -4.62
C TYR A 102 -0.46 -5.61 -5.67
N PHE A 103 -0.83 -4.37 -5.97
CA PHE A 103 -1.85 -4.08 -6.98
C PHE A 103 -1.41 -4.44 -8.40
N ILE A 104 -0.13 -4.28 -8.74
CA ILE A 104 0.41 -4.75 -10.01
C ILE A 104 0.23 -6.27 -10.12
N VAL A 105 0.61 -7.03 -9.10
CA VAL A 105 0.47 -8.50 -9.12
C VAL A 105 -0.99 -8.95 -9.17
N ASP A 106 -1.87 -8.31 -8.41
CA ASP A 106 -3.28 -8.70 -8.29
C ASP A 106 -4.10 -8.34 -9.55
N ARG A 107 -3.91 -7.12 -10.07
CA ARG A 107 -4.81 -6.50 -11.06
C ARG A 107 -4.23 -6.27 -12.45
N SER A 108 -2.90 -6.34 -12.63
CA SER A 108 -2.30 -6.12 -13.94
C SER A 108 -2.62 -7.27 -14.90
N ILE A 109 -3.26 -6.93 -16.02
CA ILE A 109 -3.53 -7.87 -17.10
C ILE A 109 -2.21 -8.36 -17.69
N SER A 110 -1.24 -7.46 -17.90
CA SER A 110 0.05 -7.79 -18.52
C SER A 110 0.84 -8.80 -17.69
N VAL A 111 0.96 -8.58 -16.37
CA VAL A 111 1.68 -9.51 -15.47
C VAL A 111 1.02 -10.88 -15.49
N ARG A 112 -0.30 -10.90 -15.52
CA ARG A 112 -1.09 -12.12 -15.52
C ARG A 112 -0.97 -12.90 -16.84
N VAL A 113 -0.95 -12.22 -17.99
CA VAL A 113 -0.62 -12.84 -19.29
C VAL A 113 0.79 -13.42 -19.28
N MET A 114 1.77 -12.69 -18.74
CA MET A 114 3.15 -13.20 -18.61
C MET A 114 3.23 -14.45 -17.73
N ILE A 115 2.47 -14.51 -16.63
CA ILE A 115 2.40 -15.70 -15.76
C ILE A 115 1.83 -16.89 -16.52
N GLU A 116 0.77 -16.72 -17.32
CA GLU A 116 0.20 -17.83 -18.10
C GLU A 116 1.14 -18.28 -19.23
N MET A 117 1.85 -17.34 -19.89
CA MET A 117 2.89 -17.69 -20.84
C MET A 117 4.00 -18.53 -20.19
N GLU A 118 4.44 -18.18 -18.98
CA GLU A 118 5.49 -18.91 -18.26
C GLU A 118 5.03 -20.32 -17.82
N LYS A 119 3.72 -20.53 -17.62
CA LYS A 119 3.15 -21.84 -17.29
C LYS A 119 2.95 -22.74 -18.51
N ALA A 120 2.85 -22.17 -19.71
CA ALA A 120 2.66 -22.95 -20.93
C ALA A 120 3.89 -23.84 -21.19
N ALA A 121 3.67 -25.08 -21.66
CA ALA A 121 4.74 -26.07 -21.83
C ALA A 121 5.90 -25.57 -22.71
N ASP A 122 5.59 -24.83 -23.77
CA ASP A 122 6.58 -24.26 -24.70
C ASP A 122 6.92 -22.79 -24.41
N LYS A 123 6.45 -22.25 -23.28
CA LYS A 123 6.57 -20.84 -22.88
C LYS A 123 6.05 -19.83 -23.92
N LYS A 124 5.10 -20.28 -24.74
CA LYS A 124 4.50 -19.53 -25.84
C LYS A 124 3.01 -19.78 -25.85
N LEU A 125 2.25 -18.72 -26.11
CA LEU A 125 0.81 -18.77 -26.33
C LEU A 125 0.52 -17.94 -27.58
N SER A 126 -0.36 -18.44 -28.44
CA SER A 126 -0.91 -17.63 -29.52
C SER A 126 -1.88 -16.59 -28.94
N PHE A 127 -2.24 -15.60 -29.75
CA PHE A 127 -3.24 -14.60 -29.35
C PHE A 127 -4.59 -15.26 -29.00
N ASP A 128 -4.99 -16.27 -29.77
CA ASP A 128 -6.25 -17.00 -29.54
C ASP A 128 -6.21 -17.79 -28.24
N ASP A 129 -5.07 -18.41 -27.91
CA ASP A 129 -4.89 -19.12 -26.64
C ASP A 129 -5.00 -18.16 -25.44
N ILE A 130 -4.41 -16.97 -25.55
CA ILE A 130 -4.50 -15.93 -24.52
C ILE A 130 -5.96 -15.49 -24.36
N MET A 131 -6.68 -15.27 -25.46
CA MET A 131 -8.09 -14.83 -25.43
C MET A 131 -9.06 -15.91 -24.92
N GLN A 132 -8.76 -17.19 -25.11
CA GLN A 132 -9.54 -18.29 -24.55
C GLN A 132 -9.40 -18.38 -23.02
N VAL A 133 -8.18 -18.20 -22.50
CA VAL A 133 -7.92 -18.18 -21.05
C VAL A 133 -8.37 -16.84 -20.42
N TYR A 134 -8.28 -15.74 -21.17
CA TYR A 134 -8.68 -14.39 -20.77
C TYR A 134 -9.78 -13.81 -21.66
N SER A 135 -11.02 -14.25 -21.44
CA SER A 135 -12.15 -13.57 -22.06
C SER A 135 -12.30 -12.16 -21.47
N PHE A 136 -12.35 -11.15 -22.34
CA PHE A 136 -12.60 -9.76 -21.94
C PHE A 136 -13.87 -9.62 -21.07
N HIS A 137 -14.89 -10.42 -21.39
CA HIS A 137 -16.13 -10.51 -20.61
C HIS A 137 -15.89 -10.97 -19.17
N GLY A 138 -15.07 -12.01 -18.95
CA GLY A 138 -14.77 -12.50 -17.60
C GLY A 138 -14.01 -11.48 -16.76
N ILE A 139 -13.07 -10.75 -17.37
CA ILE A 139 -12.32 -9.67 -16.68
C ILE A 139 -13.27 -8.53 -16.29
N LEU A 140 -14.11 -8.09 -17.21
CA LEU A 140 -15.02 -6.97 -16.98
C LEU A 140 -16.09 -7.33 -15.95
N ALA A 141 -16.67 -8.52 -16.03
CA ALA A 141 -17.65 -9.02 -15.07
C ALA A 141 -17.07 -9.03 -13.65
N ARG A 142 -15.88 -9.63 -13.46
CA ARG A 142 -15.22 -9.66 -12.16
C ARG A 142 -14.90 -8.26 -11.62
N ARG A 143 -14.49 -7.33 -12.49
CA ARG A 143 -14.23 -5.94 -12.08
C ARG A 143 -15.51 -5.24 -11.62
N LEU A 144 -16.62 -5.43 -12.33
CA LEU A 144 -17.92 -4.89 -11.94
C LEU A 144 -18.40 -5.50 -10.62
N GLU A 145 -18.25 -6.80 -10.44
CA GLU A 145 -18.53 -7.48 -9.16
C GLU A 145 -17.74 -6.86 -8.01
N HIS A 146 -16.43 -6.66 -8.16
CA HIS A 146 -15.62 -5.99 -7.13
C HIS A 146 -16.05 -4.55 -6.85
N MET A 147 -16.56 -3.83 -7.86
CA MET A 147 -17.11 -2.49 -7.66
C MET A 147 -18.45 -2.51 -6.92
N VAL A 148 -19.26 -3.56 -7.11
CA VAL A 148 -20.50 -3.78 -6.35
C VAL A 148 -20.17 -4.18 -4.90
N GLU A 149 -19.26 -5.14 -4.71
CA GLU A 149 -18.76 -5.55 -3.38
C GLU A 149 -18.14 -4.38 -2.61
N GLY A 150 -17.41 -3.49 -3.31
CA GLY A 150 -16.82 -2.28 -2.74
C GLY A 150 -17.80 -1.12 -2.52
N GLU A 151 -19.10 -1.33 -2.76
CA GLU A 151 -20.18 -0.34 -2.62
C GLU A 151 -20.01 0.90 -3.51
N TYR A 152 -19.28 0.76 -4.61
CA TYR A 152 -19.12 1.81 -5.61
C TYR A 152 -20.24 1.80 -6.64
N LEU A 153 -20.72 0.61 -6.96
CA LEU A 153 -21.84 0.37 -7.86
C LEU A 153 -22.96 -0.38 -7.14
N VAL A 154 -24.18 -0.19 -7.61
CA VAL A 154 -25.33 -1.04 -7.30
C VAL A 154 -25.85 -1.60 -8.61
N ARG A 155 -26.25 -2.86 -8.59
CA ARG A 155 -26.92 -3.50 -9.71
C ARG A 155 -28.41 -3.20 -9.65
N ASP A 156 -28.94 -2.62 -10.71
CA ASP A 156 -30.37 -2.30 -10.89
C ASP A 156 -30.86 -3.02 -12.15
N GLY A 157 -31.36 -4.25 -11.97
CA GLY A 157 -31.67 -5.17 -13.06
C GLY A 157 -30.43 -5.50 -13.91
N ASP A 158 -30.48 -5.11 -15.19
CA ASP A 158 -29.40 -5.27 -16.17
C ASP A 158 -28.42 -4.09 -16.21
N TYR A 159 -28.65 -3.07 -15.37
CA TYR A 159 -27.85 -1.85 -15.32
C TYR A 159 -26.97 -1.78 -14.07
N TYR A 160 -25.89 -1.00 -14.16
CA TYR A 160 -25.03 -0.66 -13.03
C TYR A 160 -25.10 0.84 -12.78
N ILE A 161 -25.39 1.22 -11.53
CA ILE A 161 -25.56 2.62 -11.12
C ILE A 161 -24.50 2.97 -10.08
N ASN A 162 -23.87 4.14 -10.22
CA ASN A 162 -22.94 4.65 -9.22
C ASN A 162 -23.66 4.99 -7.90
N THR A 163 -23.13 4.50 -6.79
CA THR A 163 -23.51 4.97 -5.46
C THR A 163 -23.01 6.40 -5.22
N PRO A 164 -23.45 7.11 -4.17
CA PRO A 164 -22.84 8.40 -3.80
C PRO A 164 -21.32 8.34 -3.65
N LYS A 165 -20.80 7.23 -3.09
CA LYS A 165 -19.36 6.93 -2.97
C LYS A 165 -18.70 6.82 -4.35
N GLY A 166 -19.25 5.98 -5.23
CA GLY A 166 -18.78 5.83 -6.62
C GLY A 166 -18.81 7.13 -7.41
N ARG A 167 -19.86 7.94 -7.25
CA ARG A 167 -19.97 9.27 -7.88
C ARG A 167 -18.91 10.25 -7.41
N MET A 168 -18.51 10.20 -6.13
CA MET A 168 -17.45 11.07 -5.62
C MET A 168 -16.11 10.67 -6.23
N GLU A 169 -15.74 9.39 -6.14
CA GLU A 169 -14.48 8.91 -6.71
C GLU A 169 -14.40 9.15 -8.22
N ALA A 170 -15.47 8.83 -8.97
CA ALA A 170 -15.51 9.07 -10.41
C ALA A 170 -15.29 10.54 -10.78
N ARG A 171 -15.81 11.50 -9.97
CA ARG A 171 -15.59 12.93 -10.19
C ARG A 171 -14.14 13.34 -9.94
N VAL A 172 -13.54 12.87 -8.84
CA VAL A 172 -12.14 13.15 -8.53
C VAL A 172 -11.23 12.61 -9.63
N PHE A 173 -11.43 11.36 -10.05
CA PHE A 173 -10.60 10.76 -11.10
C PHE A 173 -10.86 11.38 -12.48
N ARG A 174 -12.09 11.79 -12.79
CA ARG A 174 -12.36 12.56 -14.02
C ARG A 174 -11.55 13.86 -14.02
N PHE A 175 -11.61 14.63 -12.92
CA PHE A 175 -10.85 15.87 -12.79
C PHE A 175 -9.34 15.63 -12.96
N LEU A 176 -8.79 14.62 -12.29
CA LEU A 176 -7.37 14.28 -12.41
C LEU A 176 -6.99 13.89 -13.84
N LYS A 177 -7.83 13.11 -14.54
CA LYS A 177 -7.60 12.74 -15.93
C LYS A 177 -7.58 13.94 -16.86
N GLU A 178 -8.53 14.86 -16.69
CA GLU A 178 -8.62 16.09 -17.48
C GLU A 178 -7.43 17.01 -17.19
N PHE A 179 -7.09 17.19 -15.91
CA PHE A 179 -5.97 18.01 -15.46
C PHE A 179 -4.62 17.49 -15.99
N LEU A 180 -4.42 16.16 -15.95
CA LEU A 180 -3.20 15.50 -16.42
C LEU A 180 -3.20 15.17 -17.93
N LYS A 181 -4.29 15.46 -18.64
CA LYS A 181 -4.48 15.14 -20.07
C LYS A 181 -4.24 13.66 -20.41
N LEU A 182 -4.74 12.77 -19.56
CA LEU A 182 -4.63 11.32 -19.78
C LEU A 182 -5.62 10.87 -20.86
N GLY A 183 -5.19 9.95 -21.74
CA GLY A 183 -5.96 9.49 -22.89
C GLY A 183 -7.29 8.79 -22.56
N PRO A 184 -8.10 8.44 -23.59
CA PRO A 184 -9.28 7.61 -23.42
C PRO A 184 -8.86 6.18 -23.03
N GLY A 185 -9.23 5.75 -21.82
CA GLY A 185 -8.72 4.51 -21.20
C GLY A 185 -8.00 4.78 -19.88
N GLY A 186 -8.10 3.86 -18.93
CA GLY A 186 -7.30 3.88 -17.70
C GLY A 186 -5.87 3.45 -17.98
#